data_AF-A0A3M0H413-F1
#
_entry.id   AF-A0A3M0H413-F1
#
_cell.length_a   1.000
_cell.length_b   1.000
_cell.length_c   1.000
_cell.angle_alpha   90.00
_cell.angle_beta   90.00
_cell.angle_gamma   90.00
#
_symmetry.space_group_name_H-M   'P 1'
#
loop_
_entity.id
_entity.type
_entity.pdbx_description
1 polymer ?
#
loop_
_entity_poly.entity_id
_entity_poly.type
_entity_poly.pdbx_seq_one_letter_code
_entity_poly.pdbx_strand_id
1 'polypeptide(L)'
;MSSDRSTFQIADRCNNRLASAPLIGWTMSSFRLLVAPLTVLCLVAASCSSEVDTAGTAQSGTPQTGNSAVASMETDGASVSLDVDGIRVTATARSETAPPGTSLTIAPTSDPIEGSDIQAILGEMDSVAIELEGGAQPSSPIELKFDLSDRPELAHLISDTVRPLVRSSTAGEPTSSDYETADWDPVTRIVSASTSHLTDFQLVIADAGKAFDQLIADMTMSSGPTGSSCSTELTIDGADYSLASTAPDAPVQGCLTDVDGVGIEFANRSDQYYGVSSAPNGTYSNTGAVGSNELLATWLHSRSGDGLLLPQTGGRVVFPPGTAEATVNIDVDPVALQLGTILTGVGMLGVDGDALLTAFETGSTAWQCFTSAAEVMRTYDKIDARQFRDMLADVAQCGLTAGQLVNGSARNRALHRMSVAVSLFTDLPDALIANAAGAWNEVIGNNHLKFALTSTTSDLKASVPVAP
;
A
#
# COMPACT_ATOMS: atom_id res chain seq x y z
N MET A 1 -20.53 -1.65 -30.32
CA MET A 1 -19.11 -1.84 -30.70
C MET A 1 -18.40 -0.49 -30.64
N SER A 2 -18.01 -0.04 -29.44
CA SER A 2 -17.25 1.20 -29.22
C SER A 2 -16.66 1.25 -27.78
N SER A 3 -16.30 0.08 -27.21
CA SER A 3 -15.86 -0.04 -25.81
C SER A 3 -14.38 -0.42 -25.62
N ASP A 4 -13.61 -0.61 -26.71
CA ASP A 4 -12.25 -1.18 -26.63
C ASP A 4 -11.12 -0.18 -26.88
N ARG A 5 -11.41 1.11 -27.12
CA ARG A 5 -10.36 2.09 -27.44
C ARG A 5 -9.70 2.75 -26.21
N SER A 6 -10.38 2.83 -25.07
CA SER A 6 -9.78 3.32 -23.82
C SER A 6 -8.92 2.26 -23.14
N THR A 7 -9.32 0.98 -23.23
CA THR A 7 -8.61 -0.17 -22.64
C THR A 7 -7.21 -0.38 -23.23
N PHE A 8 -7.03 -0.10 -24.53
CA PHE A 8 -5.74 -0.27 -25.20
C PHE A 8 -4.71 0.84 -24.86
N GLN A 9 -5.16 2.05 -24.55
CA GLN A 9 -4.26 3.17 -24.22
C GLN A 9 -3.67 3.09 -22.81
N ILE A 10 -4.32 2.37 -21.89
CA ILE A 10 -3.88 2.21 -20.48
C ILE A 10 -2.72 1.20 -20.38
N ALA A 11 -2.83 0.06 -21.08
CA ALA A 11 -1.75 -0.94 -21.14
C ALA A 11 -0.49 -0.38 -21.83
N ASP A 12 -0.67 0.45 -22.87
CA ASP A 12 0.44 1.03 -23.64
C ASP A 12 1.23 2.09 -22.85
N ARG A 13 0.61 2.81 -21.89
CA ARG A 13 1.32 3.76 -21.02
C ARG A 13 2.20 3.08 -19.96
N CYS A 14 1.77 1.93 -19.43
CA CYS A 14 2.57 1.14 -18.49
C CYS A 14 3.74 0.45 -19.21
N ASN A 15 3.50 -0.10 -20.41
CA ASN A 15 4.55 -0.76 -21.20
C ASN A 15 5.60 0.23 -21.75
N ASN A 16 5.20 1.43 -22.18
CA ASN A 16 6.14 2.38 -22.80
C ASN A 16 7.07 3.09 -21.79
N ARG A 17 6.72 3.15 -20.49
CA ARG A 17 7.66 3.63 -19.45
C ARG A 17 8.70 2.57 -19.07
N LEU A 18 8.33 1.28 -19.07
CA LEU A 18 9.26 0.18 -18.76
C LEU A 18 10.19 -0.19 -19.92
N ALA A 19 9.78 0.08 -21.18
CA ALA A 19 10.60 -0.22 -22.37
C ALA A 19 11.70 0.82 -22.69
N SER A 20 11.88 1.86 -21.86
CA SER A 20 12.85 2.94 -22.12
C SER A 20 13.91 3.10 -21.02
N ALA A 21 14.54 1.99 -20.62
CA ALA A 21 15.87 2.02 -20.01
C ALA A 21 16.93 2.04 -21.13
N PRO A 22 17.72 3.11 -21.31
CA PRO A 22 18.80 3.08 -22.29
C PRO A 22 19.96 2.25 -21.74
N LEU A 23 20.25 1.12 -22.40
CA LEU A 23 21.54 0.42 -22.31
C LEU A 23 22.64 1.38 -22.80
N ILE A 24 23.25 2.12 -21.89
CA ILE A 24 24.44 2.95 -22.17
C ILE A 24 25.58 2.42 -21.31
N GLY A 25 26.30 1.44 -21.85
CA GLY A 25 27.63 1.09 -21.38
C GLY A 25 28.61 2.14 -21.88
N TRP A 26 29.22 2.92 -20.98
CA TRP A 26 30.38 3.74 -21.31
C TRP A 26 31.50 3.55 -20.28
N THR A 27 32.67 3.32 -20.85
CA THR A 27 33.96 3.09 -20.26
C THR A 27 34.55 4.36 -19.66
N MET A 28 35.42 4.16 -18.67
CA MET A 28 36.29 5.19 -18.08
C MET A 28 37.11 5.95 -19.14
N SER A 29 37.05 7.28 -19.13
CA SER A 29 38.24 8.15 -19.21
C SER A 29 37.91 9.64 -19.08
N SER A 30 38.42 10.24 -18.01
CA SER A 30 39.10 11.54 -17.95
C SER A 30 38.68 12.66 -18.91
N PHE A 31 38.11 13.76 -18.39
CA PHE A 31 38.51 15.12 -18.78
C PHE A 31 38.17 16.16 -17.69
N ARG A 32 39.11 17.08 -17.47
CA ARG A 32 39.13 18.14 -16.44
C ARG A 32 38.43 19.43 -16.91
N LEU A 33 37.92 20.18 -15.92
CA LEU A 33 37.75 21.65 -15.80
C LEU A 33 37.02 22.43 -16.92
N LEU A 34 35.95 23.15 -16.55
CA LEU A 34 35.94 24.63 -16.53
C LEU A 34 34.76 25.23 -15.76
N VAL A 35 35.04 26.41 -15.20
CA VAL A 35 34.30 27.24 -14.24
C VAL A 35 33.39 28.24 -14.98
N ALA A 36 32.15 28.49 -14.48
CA ALA A 36 31.60 29.82 -14.13
C ALA A 36 30.04 29.85 -14.11
N PRO A 37 29.41 30.64 -13.21
CA PRO A 37 27.95 30.73 -13.03
C PRO A 37 27.34 31.89 -13.83
N LEU A 38 26.04 31.82 -14.13
CA LEU A 38 25.30 32.95 -14.74
C LEU A 38 24.04 33.30 -13.94
N THR A 39 24.19 34.28 -13.06
CA THR A 39 23.14 35.17 -12.56
C THR A 39 22.73 36.15 -13.66
N VAL A 40 21.42 36.32 -13.91
CA VAL A 40 20.86 37.54 -14.50
C VAL A 40 19.58 37.91 -13.77
N LEU A 41 19.70 38.98 -12.98
CA LEU A 41 18.64 39.80 -12.42
C LEU A 41 18.44 40.98 -13.39
N CYS A 42 17.22 41.24 -13.85
CA CYS A 42 16.85 42.54 -14.41
C CYS A 42 15.35 42.82 -14.19
N LEU A 43 15.09 43.63 -13.17
CA LEU A 43 13.91 44.48 -13.05
C LEU A 43 13.82 45.43 -14.26
N VAL A 44 12.63 45.58 -14.84
CA VAL A 44 12.21 46.86 -15.42
C VAL A 44 10.75 47.11 -15.01
N ALA A 45 10.58 48.11 -14.15
CA ALA A 45 9.32 48.77 -13.91
C ALA A 45 8.98 49.65 -15.13
N ALA A 46 7.74 49.56 -15.61
CA ALA A 46 7.12 50.60 -16.40
C ALA A 46 5.63 50.64 -16.05
N SER A 47 5.31 51.56 -15.15
CA SER A 47 3.97 52.04 -14.86
C SER A 47 3.41 52.76 -16.09
N CYS A 48 2.21 52.38 -16.54
CA CYS A 48 1.28 53.30 -17.18
C CYS A 48 -0.15 52.91 -16.76
N SER A 49 -0.77 53.87 -16.09
CA SER A 49 -2.17 53.94 -15.71
C SER A 49 -3.09 53.95 -16.93
N SER A 50 -4.13 53.11 -16.90
CA SER A 50 -5.43 53.38 -17.53
C SER A 50 -6.53 52.75 -16.67
N GLU A 51 -7.53 53.55 -16.36
CA GLU A 51 -8.70 53.27 -15.52
C GLU A 51 -9.60 52.16 -16.09
N VAL A 52 -10.09 51.34 -15.16
CA VAL A 52 -11.42 50.70 -15.04
C VAL A 52 -12.15 50.33 -16.34
N ASP A 53 -12.26 49.01 -16.57
CA ASP A 53 -13.54 48.40 -16.92
C ASP A 53 -13.75 47.13 -16.09
N THR A 54 -14.88 47.11 -15.40
CA THR A 54 -15.31 46.16 -14.38
C THR A 54 -15.59 44.79 -15.01
N ALA A 55 -14.76 43.78 -14.75
CA ALA A 55 -15.07 42.38 -15.04
C ALA A 55 -15.29 41.64 -13.71
N GLY A 56 -16.42 40.95 -13.63
CA GLY A 56 -17.07 40.46 -12.42
C GLY A 56 -16.17 39.64 -11.51
N THR A 57 -16.19 40.04 -10.24
CA THR A 57 -15.70 39.25 -9.12
C THR A 57 -16.60 38.03 -8.99
N ALA A 58 -16.03 36.83 -8.99
CA ALA A 58 -16.69 35.67 -8.39
C ALA A 58 -17.11 36.09 -6.96
N GLN A 59 -18.41 36.08 -6.68
CA GLN A 59 -18.92 36.49 -5.37
C GLN A 59 -18.44 35.50 -4.31
N SER A 60 -17.38 35.84 -3.59
CA SER A 60 -17.13 35.27 -2.26
C SER A 60 -18.29 35.66 -1.36
N GLY A 61 -19.10 34.67 -0.96
CA GLY A 61 -20.07 34.83 0.11
C GLY A 61 -19.36 35.24 1.41
N THR A 62 -20.02 36.08 2.21
CA THR A 62 -19.55 36.43 3.56
C THR A 62 -19.58 35.18 4.43
N PRO A 63 -18.58 34.93 5.31
CA PRO A 63 -18.58 33.76 6.19
C PRO A 63 -19.88 33.71 7.01
N GLN A 64 -20.69 32.66 6.79
CA GLN A 64 -21.87 32.41 7.62
C GLN A 64 -21.49 31.49 8.77
N THR A 65 -21.66 31.99 10.00
CA THR A 65 -21.78 31.16 11.19
C THR A 65 -23.22 30.64 11.23
N GLY A 66 -23.45 29.42 10.77
CA GLY A 66 -24.80 28.84 10.64
C GLY A 66 -24.79 27.36 10.24
N ASN A 67 -25.97 26.72 10.25
CA ASN A 67 -26.12 25.27 10.02
C ASN A 67 -25.82 24.81 8.57
N SER A 68 -25.71 25.72 7.61
CA SER A 68 -25.31 25.42 6.23
C SER A 68 -25.04 26.72 5.47
N ALA A 69 -24.25 26.64 4.40
CA ALA A 69 -24.03 27.71 3.44
C ALA A 69 -24.34 27.21 2.03
N VAL A 70 -24.83 28.09 1.15
CA VAL A 70 -25.28 27.76 -0.21
C VAL A 70 -24.80 28.81 -1.20
N ALA A 71 -24.37 28.39 -2.39
CA ALA A 71 -24.09 29.24 -3.54
C ALA A 71 -24.70 28.64 -4.81
N SER A 72 -25.15 29.45 -5.75
CA SER A 72 -25.65 28.97 -7.06
C SER A 72 -24.52 28.96 -8.10
N MET A 73 -24.54 27.98 -9.00
CA MET A 73 -23.62 27.89 -10.13
C MET A 73 -23.83 29.04 -11.11
N GLU A 74 -22.83 29.90 -11.26
CA GLU A 74 -22.81 31.01 -12.21
C GLU A 74 -21.86 30.71 -13.39
N THR A 75 -21.65 31.69 -14.29
CA THR A 75 -20.78 31.53 -15.48
C THR A 75 -19.33 31.18 -15.17
N ASP A 76 -18.85 31.59 -13.99
CA ASP A 76 -17.48 31.34 -13.51
C ASP A 76 -17.42 30.18 -12.50
N GLY A 77 -18.56 29.57 -12.15
CA GLY A 77 -18.68 28.52 -11.14
C GLY A 77 -19.40 28.99 -9.88
N ALA A 78 -19.20 28.26 -8.77
CA ALA A 78 -19.70 28.59 -7.44
C ALA A 78 -18.62 28.35 -6.39
N SER A 79 -18.61 29.16 -5.33
CA SER A 79 -17.77 28.94 -4.16
C SER A 79 -18.59 29.14 -2.90
N VAL A 80 -18.50 28.19 -1.99
CA VAL A 80 -19.23 28.21 -0.72
C VAL A 80 -18.28 27.88 0.42
N SER A 81 -18.40 28.61 1.53
CA SER A 81 -17.55 28.44 2.71
C SER A 81 -18.36 28.33 3.99
N LEU A 82 -17.88 27.51 4.92
CA LEU A 82 -18.44 27.31 6.24
C LEU A 82 -17.31 27.14 7.26
N ASP A 83 -17.45 27.75 8.44
CA ASP A 83 -16.53 27.53 9.55
C ASP A 83 -17.02 26.34 10.40
N VAL A 84 -16.20 25.27 10.50
CA VAL A 84 -16.49 24.05 11.26
C VAL A 84 -15.31 23.75 12.17
N ASP A 85 -15.56 23.62 13.47
CA ASP A 85 -14.53 23.54 14.51
C ASP A 85 -13.45 24.62 14.42
N GLY A 86 -13.79 25.83 13.97
CA GLY A 86 -12.78 26.88 13.77
C GLY A 86 -11.82 26.63 12.59
N ILE A 87 -12.15 25.71 11.69
CA ILE A 87 -11.52 25.56 10.37
C ILE A 87 -12.48 26.13 9.34
N ARG A 88 -12.00 27.05 8.49
CA ARG A 88 -12.79 27.49 7.34
C ARG A 88 -12.68 26.47 6.23
N VAL A 89 -13.77 25.77 5.95
CA VAL A 89 -13.88 24.87 4.81
C VAL A 89 -14.46 25.64 3.64
N THR A 90 -13.85 25.52 2.47
CA THR A 90 -14.33 26.14 1.23
C THR A 90 -14.39 25.11 0.12
N ALA A 91 -15.54 25.00 -0.53
CA ALA A 91 -15.76 24.17 -1.71
C ALA A 91 -15.94 25.08 -2.93
N THR A 92 -15.12 24.87 -3.96
CA THR A 92 -15.15 25.65 -5.20
C THR A 92 -15.40 24.74 -6.39
N ALA A 93 -16.56 24.94 -7.01
CA ALA A 93 -16.98 24.29 -8.25
C ALA A 93 -16.73 25.22 -9.43
N ARG A 94 -16.21 24.71 -10.54
CA ARG A 94 -16.07 25.47 -11.79
C ARG A 94 -17.36 25.40 -12.60
N SER A 95 -17.54 26.27 -13.59
CA SER A 95 -18.79 26.33 -14.36
C SER A 95 -19.12 25.04 -15.13
N GLU A 96 -18.14 24.19 -15.41
CA GLU A 96 -18.34 22.86 -15.98
C GLU A 96 -18.74 21.76 -14.97
N THR A 97 -18.71 22.05 -13.65
CA THR A 97 -19.04 21.08 -12.59
C THR A 97 -20.52 20.69 -12.59
N ALA A 98 -21.41 21.65 -12.84
CA ALA A 98 -22.86 21.46 -12.88
C ALA A 98 -23.55 22.54 -13.72
N PRO A 99 -24.79 22.32 -14.21
CA PRO A 99 -25.52 23.31 -14.99
C PRO A 99 -25.68 24.65 -14.25
N PRO A 100 -25.69 25.80 -14.95
CA PRO A 100 -25.97 27.10 -14.34
C PRO A 100 -27.29 27.09 -13.56
N GLY A 101 -27.29 27.74 -12.40
CA GLY A 101 -28.42 27.78 -11.46
C GLY A 101 -28.51 26.60 -10.49
N THR A 102 -27.72 25.53 -10.69
CA THR A 102 -27.63 24.43 -9.71
C THR A 102 -27.07 24.97 -8.38
N SER A 103 -27.68 24.61 -7.25
CA SER A 103 -27.15 25.02 -5.94
C SER A 103 -26.03 24.09 -5.46
N LEU A 104 -24.93 24.66 -4.96
CA LEU A 104 -23.85 24.01 -4.22
C LEU A 104 -24.01 24.35 -2.73
N THR A 105 -24.06 23.33 -1.88
CA THR A 105 -24.29 23.47 -0.44
C THR A 105 -23.14 22.85 0.34
N ILE A 106 -22.78 23.48 1.46
CA ILE A 106 -21.91 22.91 2.50
C ILE A 106 -22.64 22.97 3.85
N ALA A 107 -22.64 21.87 4.60
CA ALA A 107 -23.28 21.76 5.91
C ALA A 107 -22.42 20.91 6.86
N PRO A 108 -22.41 21.19 8.17
CA PRO A 108 -21.76 20.30 9.14
C PRO A 108 -22.57 19.02 9.27
N THR A 109 -21.90 17.89 9.49
CA THR A 109 -22.55 16.60 9.77
C THR A 109 -22.24 16.13 11.18
N SER A 110 -23.23 15.54 11.84
CA SER A 110 -23.11 14.99 13.20
C SER A 110 -22.69 13.53 13.22
N ASP A 111 -22.67 12.88 12.06
CA ASP A 111 -22.38 11.47 11.94
C ASP A 111 -20.86 11.29 11.84
N PRO A 112 -20.23 10.62 12.81
CA PRO A 112 -18.81 10.32 12.71
C PRO A 112 -18.59 9.44 11.46
N ILE A 113 -17.64 9.83 10.62
CA ILE A 113 -17.18 8.93 9.56
C ILE A 113 -16.44 7.79 10.27
N GLU A 114 -17.02 6.58 10.25
CA GLU A 114 -16.42 5.40 10.88
C GLU A 114 -14.98 5.19 10.37
N GLY A 115 -14.08 4.89 11.32
CA GLY A 115 -12.64 4.93 11.13
C GLY A 115 -11.87 5.55 12.31
N SER A 116 -12.50 5.65 13.49
CA SER A 116 -11.90 6.17 14.74
C SER A 116 -10.72 5.36 15.27
N ASP A 117 -10.50 4.15 14.73
CA ASP A 117 -9.51 3.18 15.22
C ASP A 117 -8.24 3.15 14.34
N ILE A 118 -8.10 4.11 13.42
CA ILE A 118 -6.97 4.20 12.50
C ILE A 118 -5.74 4.70 13.26
N GLN A 119 -4.78 3.79 13.46
CA GLN A 119 -3.64 3.98 14.37
C GLN A 119 -2.67 5.09 13.96
N ALA A 120 -2.70 5.52 12.70
CA ALA A 120 -1.87 6.60 12.18
C ALA A 120 -2.53 7.99 12.24
N ILE A 121 -3.83 8.11 12.60
CA ILE A 121 -4.47 9.44 12.70
C ILE A 121 -4.06 10.13 14.01
N LEU A 122 -3.56 11.37 13.89
CA LEU A 122 -3.13 12.21 15.01
C LEU A 122 -4.13 13.32 15.36
N GLY A 123 -4.98 13.69 14.41
CA GLY A 123 -5.99 14.72 14.59
C GLY A 123 -6.96 14.75 13.42
N GLU A 124 -8.18 15.19 13.69
CA GLU A 124 -9.25 15.32 12.71
C GLU A 124 -10.14 16.51 13.07
N MET A 125 -10.93 16.96 12.10
CA MET A 125 -12.01 17.93 12.29
C MET A 125 -13.37 17.25 12.28
N ASP A 126 -14.43 17.93 12.68
CA ASP A 126 -15.80 17.48 12.40
C ASP A 126 -16.09 17.46 10.89
N SER A 127 -16.94 16.52 10.47
CA SER A 127 -17.23 16.28 9.06
C SER A 127 -18.16 17.34 8.46
N VAL A 128 -18.07 17.55 7.14
CA VAL A 128 -18.96 18.41 6.35
C VAL A 128 -19.55 17.67 5.16
N ALA A 129 -20.85 17.81 4.96
CA ALA A 129 -21.52 17.40 3.74
C ALA A 129 -21.35 18.49 2.68
N ILE A 130 -20.93 18.09 1.48
CA ILE A 130 -20.90 18.97 0.31
C ILE A 130 -21.79 18.36 -0.75
N GLU A 131 -22.82 19.11 -1.18
CA GLU A 131 -23.87 18.58 -2.05
C GLU A 131 -24.17 19.53 -3.21
N LEU A 132 -24.47 18.95 -4.38
CA LEU A 132 -25.17 19.64 -5.46
C LEU A 132 -26.66 19.37 -5.35
N GLU A 133 -27.46 20.35 -5.76
CA GLU A 133 -28.92 20.27 -5.78
C GLU A 133 -29.41 18.94 -6.40
N GLY A 134 -30.33 18.27 -5.70
CA GLY A 134 -30.87 16.98 -6.12
C GLY A 134 -29.94 15.78 -5.91
N GLY A 135 -28.82 15.95 -5.20
CA GLY A 135 -27.87 14.87 -4.93
C GLY A 135 -27.04 14.45 -6.15
N ALA A 136 -26.88 15.37 -7.11
CA ALA A 136 -26.12 15.11 -8.33
C ALA A 136 -24.61 14.96 -8.04
N GLN A 137 -23.95 14.07 -8.78
CA GLN A 137 -22.49 13.99 -8.77
C GLN A 137 -21.88 15.02 -9.73
N PRO A 138 -20.71 15.58 -9.42
CA PRO A 138 -20.11 16.66 -10.19
C PRO A 138 -19.57 16.13 -11.53
N SER A 139 -19.73 16.91 -12.60
CA SER A 139 -19.23 16.56 -13.95
C SER A 139 -17.74 16.87 -14.15
N SER A 140 -17.15 17.64 -13.23
CA SER A 140 -15.72 17.94 -13.13
C SER A 140 -15.33 18.07 -11.65
N PRO A 141 -14.05 17.93 -11.29
CA PRO A 141 -13.65 17.96 -9.90
C PRO A 141 -13.96 19.29 -9.18
N ILE A 142 -14.33 19.19 -7.90
CA ILE A 142 -14.49 20.31 -6.97
C ILE A 142 -13.21 20.47 -6.15
N GLU A 143 -12.77 21.71 -5.98
CA GLU A 143 -11.62 22.06 -5.14
C GLU A 143 -12.08 22.30 -3.70
N LEU A 144 -11.44 21.62 -2.75
CA LEU A 144 -11.66 21.74 -1.31
C LEU A 144 -10.48 22.47 -0.68
N LYS A 145 -10.76 23.43 0.20
CA LYS A 145 -9.75 24.12 1.01
C LYS A 145 -10.13 24.13 2.47
N PHE A 146 -9.16 23.85 3.32
CA PHE A 146 -9.29 23.85 4.78
C PHE A 146 -8.26 24.83 5.34
N ASP A 147 -8.72 25.96 5.87
CA ASP A 147 -7.87 26.98 6.49
C ASP A 147 -7.62 26.64 7.96
N LEU A 148 -6.38 26.27 8.28
CA LEU A 148 -5.93 25.94 9.63
C LEU A 148 -5.34 27.14 10.38
N SER A 149 -5.48 28.37 9.87
CA SER A 149 -4.93 29.58 10.50
C SER A 149 -5.37 29.74 11.96
N ASP A 150 -6.63 29.39 12.25
CA ASP A 150 -7.24 29.45 13.58
C ASP A 150 -7.14 28.13 14.38
N ARG A 151 -6.47 27.11 13.81
CA ARG A 151 -6.21 25.79 14.44
C ARG A 151 -4.71 25.45 14.45
N PRO A 152 -3.88 26.26 15.13
CA PRO A 152 -2.43 26.09 15.14
C PRO A 152 -1.98 24.73 15.69
N GLU A 153 -2.76 24.11 16.58
CA GLU A 153 -2.46 22.80 17.13
C GLU A 153 -2.54 21.68 16.08
N LEU A 154 -3.47 21.75 15.11
CA LEU A 154 -3.52 20.82 13.97
C LEU A 154 -2.43 21.15 12.94
N ALA A 155 -2.26 22.44 12.62
CA ALA A 155 -1.24 22.88 11.67
C ALA A 155 0.18 22.48 12.11
N HIS A 156 0.47 22.49 13.42
CA HIS A 156 1.77 22.09 13.96
C HIS A 156 2.03 20.58 13.93
N LEU A 157 1.01 19.74 13.75
CA LEU A 157 1.21 18.30 13.56
C LEU A 157 1.79 17.99 12.18
N ILE A 158 1.42 18.77 11.16
CA ILE A 158 1.81 18.54 9.77
C ILE A 158 3.31 18.77 9.60
N SER A 159 4.00 17.79 9.02
CA SER A 159 5.44 17.76 8.84
C SER A 159 5.83 16.92 7.60
N ASP A 160 7.12 16.65 7.42
CA ASP A 160 7.60 15.80 6.34
C ASP A 160 7.13 14.34 6.43
N THR A 161 6.74 13.89 7.61
CA THR A 161 6.27 12.51 7.87
C THR A 161 4.80 12.45 8.28
N VAL A 162 4.20 13.59 8.62
CA VAL A 162 2.80 13.70 9.01
C VAL A 162 2.09 14.54 7.96
N ARG A 163 1.15 13.93 7.22
CA ARG A 163 0.50 14.52 6.04
C ARG A 163 -1.00 14.69 6.27
N PRO A 164 -1.62 15.76 5.74
CA PRO A 164 -3.06 15.84 5.71
C PRO A 164 -3.63 14.91 4.62
N LEU A 165 -4.84 14.41 4.86
CA LEU A 165 -5.69 13.72 3.89
C LEU A 165 -7.10 14.25 4.03
N VAL A 166 -7.90 14.12 2.97
CA VAL A 166 -9.35 14.32 3.08
C VAL A 166 -10.02 12.96 3.06
N ARG A 167 -10.57 12.56 4.19
CA ARG A 167 -11.45 11.40 4.28
C ARG A 167 -12.80 11.78 3.69
N SER A 168 -13.34 10.95 2.80
CA SER A 168 -14.71 11.07 2.32
C SER A 168 -15.53 9.86 2.74
N SER A 169 -16.84 9.99 2.92
CA SER A 169 -17.75 8.87 3.20
C SER A 169 -19.17 9.22 2.81
N THR A 170 -19.92 8.22 2.37
CA THR A 170 -21.35 8.37 2.11
C THR A 170 -22.09 8.24 3.44
N ALA A 171 -22.98 9.20 3.73
CA ALA A 171 -23.79 9.20 4.94
C ALA A 171 -24.53 7.85 5.13
N GLY A 172 -24.37 7.24 6.30
CA GLY A 172 -25.03 5.98 6.67
C GLY A 172 -24.38 4.69 6.14
N GLU A 173 -23.26 4.75 5.42
CA GLU A 173 -22.51 3.57 4.95
C GLU A 173 -21.03 3.62 5.37
N PRO A 174 -20.67 3.08 6.55
CA PRO A 174 -19.28 3.05 7.04
C PRO A 174 -18.25 2.44 6.08
N THR A 175 -18.65 1.42 5.33
CA THR A 175 -17.80 0.70 4.37
C THR A 175 -17.59 1.49 3.07
N SER A 176 -18.17 2.69 2.95
CA SER A 176 -18.10 3.53 1.76
C SER A 176 -17.05 4.63 1.83
N SER A 177 -16.28 4.73 2.92
CA SER A 177 -15.25 5.77 3.05
C SER A 177 -14.22 5.76 1.89
N ASP A 178 -13.46 6.82 1.72
CA ASP A 178 -12.32 6.90 0.81
C ASP A 178 -11.37 7.98 1.32
N TYR A 179 -10.19 8.10 0.70
CA TYR A 179 -9.24 9.17 0.96
C TYR A 179 -8.91 9.91 -0.32
N GLU A 180 -8.76 11.22 -0.22
CA GLU A 180 -8.16 12.05 -1.24
C GLU A 180 -6.82 12.55 -0.72
N THR A 181 -5.81 12.57 -1.60
CA THR A 181 -4.54 13.24 -1.32
C THR A 181 -4.78 14.73 -1.13
N ALA A 182 -4.05 15.35 -0.23
CA ALA A 182 -4.16 16.77 0.04
C ALA A 182 -2.78 17.45 0.08
N ASP A 183 -2.71 18.64 -0.51
CA ASP A 183 -1.54 19.49 -0.50
C ASP A 183 -1.57 20.42 0.72
N TRP A 184 -0.43 20.56 1.39
CA TRP A 184 -0.26 21.48 2.52
C TRP A 184 0.59 22.68 2.13
N ASP A 185 0.08 23.89 2.34
CA ASP A 185 0.86 25.12 2.25
C ASP A 185 1.15 25.67 3.67
N PRO A 186 2.41 25.58 4.17
CA PRO A 186 2.75 26.06 5.50
C PRO A 186 2.72 27.59 5.65
N VAL A 187 2.75 28.34 4.53
CA VAL A 187 2.73 29.80 4.54
C VAL A 187 1.31 30.32 4.73
N THR A 188 0.37 29.80 3.93
CA THR A 188 -1.04 30.19 4.03
C THR A 188 -1.80 29.39 5.07
N ARG A 189 -1.23 28.28 5.55
CA ARG A 189 -1.86 27.30 6.44
C ARG A 189 -3.12 26.68 5.86
N ILE A 190 -3.12 26.50 4.54
CA ILE A 190 -4.25 25.91 3.82
C ILE A 190 -3.90 24.49 3.40
N VAL A 191 -4.78 23.55 3.72
CA VAL A 191 -4.81 22.23 3.09
C VAL A 191 -5.74 22.31 1.89
N SER A 192 -5.28 21.85 0.71
CA SER A 192 -6.08 21.81 -0.52
C SER A 192 -6.24 20.38 -1.02
N ALA A 193 -7.43 20.02 -1.48
CA ALA A 193 -7.70 18.74 -2.13
C ALA A 193 -8.64 18.93 -3.30
N SER A 194 -8.75 17.92 -4.16
CA SER A 194 -9.71 17.89 -5.26
C SER A 194 -10.51 16.60 -5.17
N THR A 195 -11.83 16.68 -5.34
CA THR A 195 -12.70 15.50 -5.32
C THR A 195 -13.58 15.45 -6.55
N SER A 196 -13.90 14.25 -7.02
CA SER A 196 -14.74 14.00 -8.20
C SER A 196 -16.11 13.41 -7.85
N HIS A 197 -16.37 13.25 -6.56
CA HIS A 197 -17.63 12.79 -6.00
C HIS A 197 -18.05 13.73 -4.87
N LEU A 198 -19.32 13.64 -4.48
CA LEU A 198 -19.92 14.45 -3.43
C LEU A 198 -20.54 13.54 -2.39
N THR A 199 -20.06 13.70 -1.16
CA THR A 199 -20.43 12.94 0.04
C THR A 199 -20.13 13.81 1.28
N ASP A 200 -19.91 13.17 2.43
CA ASP A 200 -19.32 13.81 3.59
C ASP A 200 -17.79 13.84 3.46
N PHE A 201 -17.15 14.88 3.98
CA PHE A 201 -15.72 15.13 3.92
C PHE A 201 -15.19 15.53 5.29
N GLN A 202 -13.96 15.09 5.57
CA GLN A 202 -13.29 15.36 6.84
C GLN A 202 -11.79 15.49 6.61
N LEU A 203 -11.19 16.58 7.09
CA LEU A 203 -9.74 16.69 7.14
C LEU A 203 -9.21 15.79 8.25
N VAL A 204 -8.26 14.92 7.91
CA VAL A 204 -7.52 14.08 8.87
C VAL A 204 -6.02 14.30 8.71
N ILE A 205 -5.30 14.28 9.82
CA ILE A 205 -3.85 14.42 9.88
C ILE A 205 -3.25 13.06 10.20
N ALA A 206 -2.54 12.47 9.24
CA ALA A 206 -2.04 11.10 9.29
C ALA A 206 -0.50 11.04 9.41
N ASP A 207 0.00 10.23 10.32
CA ASP A 207 1.42 9.94 10.52
C ASP A 207 1.89 8.83 9.58
N ALA A 208 2.18 9.22 8.34
CA ALA A 208 2.74 8.33 7.33
C ALA A 208 4.12 7.81 7.73
N GLY A 209 4.91 8.58 8.49
CA GLY A 209 6.20 8.17 9.03
C GLY A 209 6.06 7.02 10.02
N LYS A 210 5.14 7.11 10.98
CA LYS A 210 4.84 6.02 11.92
C LYS A 210 4.37 4.77 11.19
N ALA A 211 3.48 4.91 10.21
CA ALA A 211 3.03 3.78 9.39
C ALA A 211 4.21 3.13 8.62
N PHE A 212 5.14 3.95 8.13
CA PHE A 212 6.33 3.50 7.41
C PHE A 212 7.43 2.95 8.33
N ASP A 213 7.56 3.43 9.56
CA ASP A 213 8.49 2.90 10.56
C ASP A 213 8.00 1.54 11.07
N GLN A 214 6.69 1.36 11.29
CA GLN A 214 6.13 0.06 11.62
C GLN A 214 6.38 -0.94 10.48
N LEU A 215 6.18 -0.50 9.24
CA LEU A 215 6.53 -1.25 8.03
C LEU A 215 8.00 -1.72 8.07
N ILE A 216 8.97 -0.85 8.40
CA ILE A 216 10.39 -1.23 8.52
C ILE A 216 10.64 -2.19 9.70
N ALA A 217 9.98 -1.95 10.84
CA ALA A 217 10.10 -2.80 12.02
C ALA A 217 9.66 -4.23 11.70
N ASP A 218 8.54 -4.41 11.00
CA ASP A 218 8.04 -5.73 10.62
C ASP A 218 8.96 -6.44 9.61
N MET A 219 9.70 -5.73 8.75
CA MET A 219 10.73 -6.37 7.91
C MET A 219 11.90 -6.96 8.73
N THR A 220 12.27 -6.27 9.82
CA THR A 220 13.52 -6.48 10.55
C THR A 220 13.36 -7.26 11.85
N MET A 221 12.13 -7.39 12.37
CA MET A 221 11.86 -8.14 13.60
C MET A 221 12.11 -9.63 13.41
N SER A 222 13.09 -10.12 14.16
CA SER A 222 13.41 -11.54 14.31
C SER A 222 13.58 -11.83 15.79
N SER A 223 12.54 -12.34 16.46
CA SER A 223 12.62 -13.31 17.58
C SER A 223 11.33 -13.38 18.42
N GLY A 224 10.57 -14.45 18.22
CA GLY A 224 9.75 -15.04 19.29
C GLY A 224 10.59 -15.98 20.19
N PRO A 225 10.17 -16.26 21.44
CA PRO A 225 10.95 -17.04 22.40
C PRO A 225 11.34 -18.43 21.86
N THR A 226 12.59 -18.83 22.12
CA THR A 226 13.13 -20.16 21.86
C THR A 226 12.57 -21.14 22.89
N GLY A 227 11.52 -21.88 22.52
CA GLY A 227 10.95 -22.84 23.46
C GLY A 227 9.73 -23.58 22.98
N SER A 228 9.85 -24.34 21.89
CA SER A 228 9.00 -25.53 21.70
C SER A 228 9.87 -26.76 21.53
N SER A 229 9.48 -27.87 22.17
CA SER A 229 10.09 -29.18 22.00
C SER A 229 9.77 -29.72 20.61
N CYS A 230 10.55 -29.29 19.62
CA CYS A 230 10.43 -29.71 18.24
C CYS A 230 11.15 -31.05 18.04
N SER A 231 10.49 -32.02 17.40
CA SER A 231 11.10 -33.29 17.04
C SER A 231 11.84 -33.15 15.71
N THR A 232 13.17 -33.24 15.73
CA THR A 232 14.01 -33.35 14.52
C THR A 232 14.31 -34.80 14.16
N GLU A 233 13.87 -35.74 14.99
CA GLU A 233 13.97 -37.18 14.80
C GLU A 233 12.60 -37.81 15.04
N LEU A 234 12.19 -38.74 14.19
CA LEU A 234 10.89 -39.41 14.29
C LEU A 234 10.94 -40.78 13.62
N THR A 235 10.37 -41.80 14.25
CA THR A 235 10.22 -43.13 13.64
C THR A 235 8.81 -43.27 13.09
N ILE A 236 8.69 -43.57 11.80
CA ILE A 236 7.42 -43.80 11.10
C ILE A 236 7.53 -45.15 10.38
N ASP A 237 6.59 -46.07 10.62
CA ASP A 237 6.54 -47.40 9.98
C ASP A 237 7.87 -48.20 10.01
N GLY A 238 8.65 -48.05 11.09
CA GLY A 238 9.92 -48.77 11.28
C GLY A 238 11.13 -48.15 10.57
N ALA A 239 10.97 -46.98 9.95
CA ALA A 239 12.05 -46.17 9.42
C ALA A 239 12.29 -44.96 10.33
N ASP A 240 13.55 -44.72 10.66
CA ASP A 240 13.98 -43.60 11.49
C ASP A 240 14.28 -42.41 10.58
N TYR A 241 13.56 -41.32 10.74
CA TYR A 241 13.74 -40.08 9.99
C TYR A 241 14.49 -39.06 10.83
N SER A 242 15.37 -38.30 10.17
CA SER A 242 16.07 -37.16 10.76
C SER A 242 15.97 -35.94 9.84
N LEU A 243 15.86 -34.77 10.46
CA LEU A 243 15.78 -33.48 9.80
C LEU A 243 16.97 -32.61 10.22
N ALA A 244 17.86 -32.33 9.27
CA ALA A 244 18.98 -31.42 9.48
C ALA A 244 18.67 -30.03 8.91
N SER A 245 18.92 -28.97 9.67
CA SER A 245 18.87 -27.58 9.18
C SER A 245 20.27 -27.04 8.95
N THR A 246 20.48 -26.27 7.88
CA THR A 246 21.72 -25.52 7.64
C THR A 246 21.90 -24.33 8.60
N ALA A 247 20.83 -23.89 9.26
CA ALA A 247 20.83 -22.78 10.21
C ALA A 247 19.83 -23.09 11.35
N PRO A 248 20.26 -23.78 12.42
CA PRO A 248 19.36 -24.21 13.50
C PRO A 248 18.78 -23.07 14.35
N ASP A 249 19.45 -21.91 14.35
CA ASP A 249 19.00 -20.68 15.05
C ASP A 249 18.21 -19.72 14.13
N ALA A 250 17.86 -20.17 12.92
CA ALA A 250 17.07 -19.37 11.98
C ALA A 250 15.65 -19.09 12.50
N PRO A 251 15.00 -18.00 12.03
CA PRO A 251 13.64 -17.64 12.42
C PRO A 251 12.59 -18.69 12.04
N VAL A 252 12.86 -19.55 11.05
CA VAL A 252 11.99 -20.68 10.68
C VAL A 252 12.53 -21.98 11.27
N GLN A 253 11.71 -22.65 12.08
CA GLN A 253 12.01 -23.98 12.61
C GLN A 253 11.17 -25.03 11.89
N GLY A 254 11.80 -26.14 11.48
CA GLY A 254 11.12 -27.32 10.92
C GLY A 254 11.05 -28.47 11.92
N CYS A 255 9.88 -29.08 12.07
CA CYS A 255 9.62 -30.22 12.95
C CYS A 255 9.06 -31.40 12.15
N LEU A 256 9.59 -32.59 12.38
CA LEU A 256 9.04 -33.80 11.80
C LEU A 256 7.68 -34.13 12.41
N THR A 257 6.74 -34.51 11.55
CA THR A 257 5.41 -34.98 11.94
C THR A 257 5.05 -36.27 11.18
N ASP A 258 4.29 -37.13 11.85
CA ASP A 258 3.67 -38.32 11.25
C ASP A 258 2.24 -37.97 10.81
N VAL A 259 1.99 -38.03 9.51
CA VAL A 259 0.73 -37.63 8.86
C VAL A 259 0.37 -38.62 7.76
N ASP A 260 0.32 -39.91 8.10
CA ASP A 260 0.19 -41.02 7.14
C ASP A 260 1.38 -41.04 6.14
N GLY A 261 2.56 -40.74 6.67
CA GLY A 261 3.80 -40.47 5.94
C GLY A 261 4.64 -39.42 6.64
N VAL A 262 5.81 -39.10 6.08
CA VAL A 262 6.71 -38.09 6.64
C VAL A 262 6.30 -36.68 6.21
N GLY A 263 6.03 -35.82 7.20
CA GLY A 263 5.79 -34.40 7.01
C GLY A 263 6.78 -33.54 7.77
N ILE A 264 6.92 -32.29 7.34
CA ILE A 264 7.62 -31.25 8.09
C ILE A 264 6.64 -30.11 8.36
N GLU A 265 6.44 -29.78 9.63
CA GLU A 265 5.76 -28.56 10.06
C GLU A 265 6.78 -27.45 10.29
N PHE A 266 6.48 -26.27 9.76
CA PHE A 266 7.29 -25.08 9.90
C PHE A 266 6.61 -24.11 10.85
N ALA A 267 7.36 -23.67 11.84
CA ALA A 267 7.00 -22.53 12.68
C ALA A 267 7.82 -21.33 12.22
N ASN A 268 7.14 -20.30 11.72
CA ASN A 268 7.75 -19.02 11.38
C ASN A 268 7.73 -18.11 12.61
N ARG A 269 8.90 -17.65 13.06
CA ARG A 269 9.05 -16.76 14.23
C ARG A 269 9.48 -15.35 13.84
N SER A 270 9.50 -15.03 12.56
CA SER A 270 9.67 -13.67 12.06
C SER A 270 8.38 -13.21 11.39
N ASP A 271 8.29 -11.90 11.21
CA ASP A 271 7.24 -11.27 10.42
C ASP A 271 7.55 -11.33 8.90
N GLN A 272 8.58 -12.08 8.50
CA GLN A 272 8.99 -12.25 7.12
C GLN A 272 8.18 -13.33 6.41
N TYR A 273 8.05 -13.17 5.09
CA TYR A 273 7.37 -14.13 4.23
C TYR A 273 8.38 -15.03 3.52
N TYR A 274 8.26 -16.34 3.74
CA TYR A 274 9.15 -17.32 3.12
C TYR A 274 8.39 -18.20 2.13
N GLY A 275 8.92 -18.32 0.92
CA GLY A 275 8.54 -19.36 -0.02
C GLY A 275 9.15 -20.70 0.40
N VAL A 276 8.34 -21.74 0.46
CA VAL A 276 8.76 -23.11 0.73
C VAL A 276 8.70 -23.91 -0.57
N SER A 277 9.84 -24.48 -0.95
CA SER A 277 9.96 -25.40 -2.08
C SER A 277 10.62 -26.70 -1.65
N SER A 278 10.27 -27.82 -2.28
CA SER A 278 10.83 -29.12 -1.91
C SER A 278 11.11 -30.04 -3.10
N ALA A 279 12.08 -30.93 -2.92
CA ALA A 279 12.45 -31.99 -3.85
C ALA A 279 12.65 -33.31 -3.08
N PRO A 280 11.88 -34.39 -3.36
CA PRO A 280 10.74 -34.43 -4.28
C PRO A 280 9.62 -33.49 -3.83
N ASN A 281 8.74 -33.09 -4.76
CA ASN A 281 7.69 -32.13 -4.44
C ASN A 281 6.69 -32.74 -3.45
N GLY A 282 6.44 -32.02 -2.35
CA GLY A 282 5.42 -32.37 -1.36
C GLY A 282 4.05 -31.73 -1.64
N THR A 283 3.09 -32.07 -0.78
CA THR A 283 1.81 -31.36 -0.68
C THR A 283 1.91 -30.32 0.43
N TYR A 284 1.55 -29.07 0.13
CA TYR A 284 1.66 -27.97 1.08
C TYR A 284 0.32 -27.57 1.68
N SER A 285 0.31 -27.17 2.95
CA SER A 285 -0.86 -26.60 3.62
C SER A 285 -0.47 -25.61 4.71
N ASN A 286 -1.36 -24.65 4.99
CA ASN A 286 -1.23 -23.78 6.16
C ASN A 286 -1.76 -24.50 7.41
N THR A 287 -1.08 -24.35 8.54
CA THR A 287 -1.45 -25.04 9.80
C THR A 287 -2.34 -24.21 10.72
N GLY A 288 -2.58 -22.94 10.39
CA GLY A 288 -3.44 -22.05 11.17
C GLY A 288 -4.31 -21.14 10.30
N ALA A 289 -5.18 -20.36 10.96
CA ALA A 289 -5.89 -19.28 10.30
C ALA A 289 -4.88 -18.25 9.75
N VAL A 290 -5.15 -17.73 8.56
CA VAL A 290 -4.31 -16.73 7.90
C VAL A 290 -5.06 -15.40 8.02
N GLY A 291 -4.39 -14.34 8.47
CA GLY A 291 -4.99 -13.00 8.55
C GLY A 291 -5.27 -12.43 7.16
N SER A 292 -6.05 -11.35 7.09
CA SER A 292 -6.50 -10.79 5.80
C SER A 292 -5.35 -10.31 4.91
N ASN A 293 -4.31 -9.71 5.50
CA ASN A 293 -3.11 -9.28 4.78
C ASN A 293 -2.27 -10.47 4.31
N GLU A 294 -2.12 -11.50 5.13
CA GLU A 294 -1.39 -12.72 4.77
C GLU A 294 -2.16 -13.57 3.75
N LEU A 295 -3.49 -13.51 3.73
CA LEU A 295 -4.32 -14.16 2.70
C LEU A 295 -4.03 -13.56 1.34
N LEU A 296 -3.97 -12.23 1.26
CA LEU A 296 -3.57 -11.55 0.02
C LEU A 296 -2.14 -11.96 -0.35
N ALA A 297 -1.14 -11.83 0.53
CA ALA A 297 0.23 -12.25 0.26
C ALA A 297 0.35 -13.71 -0.24
N THR A 298 -0.38 -14.64 0.38
CA THR A 298 -0.41 -16.06 0.01
C THR A 298 -1.05 -16.27 -1.37
N TRP A 299 -2.16 -15.58 -1.64
CA TRP A 299 -2.82 -15.61 -2.95
C TRP A 299 -1.89 -15.09 -4.05
N LEU A 300 -1.14 -14.00 -3.78
CA LEU A 300 -0.15 -13.43 -4.68
C LEU A 300 0.95 -14.46 -5.03
N HIS A 301 1.54 -15.08 -4.01
CA HIS A 301 2.58 -16.09 -4.18
C HIS A 301 2.11 -17.25 -5.06
N SER A 302 0.90 -17.78 -4.78
CA SER A 302 0.31 -18.93 -5.49
C SER A 302 0.14 -18.72 -7.00
N ARG A 303 0.08 -17.48 -7.47
CA ARG A 303 -0.03 -17.16 -8.90
C ARG A 303 1.31 -17.07 -9.62
N SER A 304 2.39 -16.99 -8.86
CA SER A 304 3.73 -16.69 -9.37
C SER A 304 4.69 -17.88 -9.37
N GLY A 305 4.32 -18.98 -8.72
CA GLY A 305 5.12 -20.20 -8.69
C GLY A 305 4.46 -21.33 -7.90
N ASP A 306 5.14 -22.48 -7.88
CA ASP A 306 4.77 -23.63 -7.05
C ASP A 306 5.38 -23.47 -5.64
N GLY A 307 4.62 -23.75 -4.59
CA GLY A 307 5.12 -23.74 -3.22
C GLY A 307 4.11 -23.21 -2.20
N LEU A 308 4.58 -23.07 -0.95
CA LEU A 308 3.84 -22.45 0.13
C LEU A 308 4.47 -21.11 0.47
N LEU A 309 3.67 -20.05 0.58
CA LEU A 309 4.11 -18.89 1.33
C LEU A 309 3.84 -19.17 2.80
N LEU A 310 4.89 -19.28 3.61
CA LEU A 310 4.80 -19.62 5.02
C LEU A 310 4.23 -18.42 5.82
N PRO A 311 2.97 -18.49 6.30
CA PRO A 311 2.43 -17.43 7.15
C PRO A 311 3.07 -17.51 8.54
N GLN A 312 2.88 -16.46 9.35
CA GLN A 312 3.30 -16.47 10.76
C GLN A 312 2.69 -17.64 11.55
N THR A 313 1.48 -18.07 11.17
CA THR A 313 0.78 -19.18 11.82
C THR A 313 1.33 -20.57 11.46
N GLY A 314 2.36 -20.61 10.61
CA GLY A 314 3.06 -21.83 10.24
C GLY A 314 2.45 -22.55 9.04
N GLY A 315 3.18 -23.55 8.58
CA GLY A 315 2.86 -24.30 7.38
C GLY A 315 3.36 -25.72 7.46
N ARG A 316 2.89 -26.57 6.56
CA ARG A 316 3.26 -27.98 6.51
C ARG A 316 3.57 -28.37 5.08
N VAL A 317 4.61 -29.17 4.92
CA VAL A 317 4.86 -29.97 3.70
C VAL A 317 4.73 -31.44 4.04
N VAL A 318 3.98 -32.18 3.24
CA VAL A 318 3.80 -33.64 3.37
C VAL A 318 4.40 -34.30 2.15
N PHE A 319 5.34 -35.21 2.35
CA PHE A 319 5.99 -35.90 1.24
C PHE A 319 5.20 -37.12 0.77
N PRO A 320 5.35 -37.51 -0.52
CA PRO A 320 4.78 -38.76 -1.01
C PRO A 320 5.23 -39.97 -0.17
N PRO A 321 4.37 -40.98 0.04
CA PRO A 321 4.74 -42.21 0.74
C PRO A 321 6.01 -42.86 0.15
N GLY A 322 6.92 -43.30 1.02
CA GLY A 322 8.20 -43.91 0.62
C GLY A 322 9.33 -42.92 0.33
N THR A 323 9.14 -41.63 0.62
CA THR A 323 10.21 -40.63 0.52
C THR A 323 11.28 -40.86 1.59
N ALA A 324 12.44 -41.38 1.19
CA ALA A 324 13.57 -41.61 2.10
C ALA A 324 14.49 -40.39 2.25
N GLU A 325 14.55 -39.53 1.24
CA GLU A 325 15.35 -38.32 1.23
C GLU A 325 14.54 -37.17 0.64
N ALA A 326 14.64 -35.99 1.23
CA ALA A 326 14.09 -34.78 0.67
C ALA A 326 14.95 -33.55 1.02
N THR A 327 14.95 -32.56 0.14
CA THR A 327 15.45 -31.23 0.43
C THR A 327 14.28 -30.27 0.43
N VAL A 328 14.16 -29.46 1.48
CA VAL A 328 13.27 -28.30 1.52
C VAL A 328 14.13 -27.04 1.55
N ASN A 329 13.87 -26.12 0.61
CA ASN A 329 14.43 -24.78 0.65
C ASN A 329 13.34 -23.82 1.13
N ILE A 330 13.73 -22.94 2.05
CA ILE A 330 12.90 -21.88 2.57
C ILE A 330 13.67 -20.59 2.28
N ASP A 331 13.15 -19.83 1.34
CA ASP A 331 13.76 -18.62 0.83
C ASP A 331 12.80 -17.46 1.07
N VAL A 332 13.31 -16.28 1.42
CA VAL A 332 12.47 -15.09 1.46
C VAL A 332 11.83 -14.90 0.09
N ASP A 333 10.50 -14.76 0.04
CA ASP A 333 9.84 -14.30 -1.18
C ASP A 333 9.85 -12.77 -1.16
N PRO A 334 10.66 -12.11 -2.01
CA PRO A 334 10.74 -10.66 -2.00
C PRO A 334 9.37 -10.04 -2.30
N VAL A 335 8.67 -10.51 -3.34
CA VAL A 335 7.39 -9.92 -3.74
C VAL A 335 6.37 -10.03 -2.61
N ALA A 336 6.25 -11.20 -1.97
CA ALA A 336 5.32 -11.36 -0.87
C ALA A 336 5.72 -10.53 0.36
N LEU A 337 7.02 -10.47 0.68
CA LEU A 337 7.53 -9.65 1.77
C LEU A 337 7.12 -8.19 1.59
N GLN A 338 7.41 -7.63 0.43
CA GLN A 338 7.07 -6.23 0.15
C GLN A 338 5.59 -5.96 0.18
N LEU A 339 4.80 -6.87 -0.40
CA LEU A 339 3.36 -6.67 -0.48
C LEU A 339 2.73 -6.77 0.91
N GLY A 340 3.07 -7.78 1.70
CA GLY A 340 2.64 -7.85 3.10
C GLY A 340 3.09 -6.61 3.90
N THR A 341 4.28 -6.10 3.61
CA THR A 341 4.84 -4.93 4.29
C THR A 341 4.13 -3.63 3.89
N ILE A 342 3.87 -3.39 2.61
CA ILE A 342 3.05 -2.26 2.11
C ILE A 342 1.64 -2.36 2.69
N LEU A 343 1.04 -3.56 2.67
CA LEU A 343 -0.31 -3.83 3.20
C LEU A 343 -0.42 -3.53 4.70
N THR A 344 0.63 -3.81 5.46
CA THR A 344 0.67 -3.49 6.89
C THR A 344 0.71 -1.98 7.13
N GLY A 345 1.55 -1.26 6.40
CA GLY A 345 1.60 0.21 6.47
C GLY A 345 0.28 0.88 6.06
N VAL A 346 -0.36 0.43 4.97
CA VAL A 346 -1.68 0.97 4.57
C VAL A 346 -2.81 0.50 5.48
N GLY A 347 -2.66 -0.64 6.16
CA GLY A 347 -3.57 -1.12 7.19
C GLY A 347 -3.67 -0.15 8.37
N MET A 348 -2.55 0.48 8.76
CA MET A 348 -2.53 1.54 9.76
C MET A 348 -3.27 2.81 9.33
N LEU A 349 -3.59 2.94 8.04
CA LEU A 349 -4.40 4.01 7.44
C LEU A 349 -5.86 3.56 7.16
N GLY A 350 -6.26 2.37 7.64
CA GLY A 350 -7.63 1.87 7.54
C GLY A 350 -7.96 1.15 6.22
N VAL A 351 -6.95 0.58 5.55
CA VAL A 351 -7.14 -0.24 4.35
C VAL A 351 -7.07 -1.74 4.71
N ASP A 352 -8.17 -2.47 4.52
CA ASP A 352 -8.25 -3.90 4.87
C ASP A 352 -7.82 -4.80 3.69
N GLY A 353 -6.98 -5.80 3.99
CA GLY A 353 -6.53 -6.82 3.06
C GLY A 353 -7.67 -7.62 2.42
N ASP A 354 -8.79 -7.86 3.12
CA ASP A 354 -9.92 -8.63 2.57
C ASP A 354 -10.66 -7.87 1.46
N ALA A 355 -10.82 -6.55 1.65
CA ALA A 355 -11.39 -5.67 0.64
C ALA A 355 -10.49 -5.59 -0.60
N LEU A 356 -9.18 -5.57 -0.40
CA LEU A 356 -8.19 -5.59 -1.48
C LEU A 356 -8.14 -6.93 -2.21
N LEU A 357 -8.20 -8.05 -1.50
CA LEU A 357 -8.25 -9.38 -2.11
C LEU A 357 -9.46 -9.49 -3.05
N THR A 358 -10.65 -9.12 -2.56
CA THR A 358 -11.87 -9.08 -3.38
C THR A 358 -11.71 -8.17 -4.61
N ALA A 359 -11.04 -7.02 -4.43
CA ALA A 359 -10.77 -6.07 -5.50
C ALA A 359 -9.83 -6.64 -6.58
N PHE A 360 -8.79 -7.38 -6.18
CA PHE A 360 -7.81 -7.98 -7.08
C PHE A 360 -8.33 -9.23 -7.79
N GLU A 361 -9.07 -10.11 -7.10
CA GLU A 361 -9.62 -11.34 -7.70
C GLU A 361 -10.55 -11.05 -8.87
N THR A 362 -11.36 -10.00 -8.76
CA THR A 362 -12.36 -9.63 -9.77
C THR A 362 -11.81 -8.68 -10.84
N GLY A 363 -10.55 -8.24 -10.73
CA GLY A 363 -10.00 -7.10 -11.45
C GLY A 363 -8.71 -7.32 -12.20
N SER A 364 -8.80 -7.94 -13.38
CA SER A 364 -7.62 -8.37 -14.15
C SER A 364 -6.62 -7.24 -14.48
N THR A 365 -7.07 -6.03 -14.83
CA THR A 365 -6.17 -4.97 -15.30
C THR A 365 -5.43 -4.24 -14.17
N ALA A 366 -6.15 -3.92 -13.08
CA ALA A 366 -5.56 -3.31 -11.89
C ALA A 366 -4.53 -4.24 -11.26
N TRP A 367 -4.91 -5.53 -11.18
CA TRP A 367 -4.05 -6.62 -10.77
C TRP A 367 -2.79 -6.74 -11.63
N GLN A 368 -2.92 -6.79 -12.96
CA GLN A 368 -1.77 -6.88 -13.86
C GLN A 368 -0.81 -5.71 -13.73
N CYS A 369 -1.33 -4.49 -13.56
CA CYS A 369 -0.50 -3.31 -13.32
C CYS A 369 0.30 -3.46 -12.01
N PHE A 370 -0.41 -3.81 -10.93
CA PHE A 370 0.18 -4.00 -9.61
C PHE A 370 1.24 -5.10 -9.58
N THR A 371 0.95 -6.28 -10.15
CA THR A 371 1.96 -7.36 -10.23
C THR A 371 3.14 -6.98 -11.07
N SER A 372 2.94 -6.28 -12.19
CA SER A 372 4.06 -5.88 -13.04
C SER A 372 5.00 -4.93 -12.29
N ALA A 373 4.44 -3.98 -11.52
CA ALA A 373 5.22 -3.08 -10.67
C ALA A 373 5.98 -3.84 -9.56
N ALA A 374 5.33 -4.81 -8.91
CA ALA A 374 5.95 -5.62 -7.85
C ALA A 374 6.98 -6.64 -8.39
N GLU A 375 6.75 -7.21 -9.58
CA GLU A 375 7.61 -8.24 -10.18
C GLU A 375 8.97 -7.70 -10.63
N VAL A 376 9.05 -6.40 -10.95
CA VAL A 376 10.32 -5.71 -11.23
C VAL A 376 11.34 -5.98 -10.10
N MET A 377 10.89 -6.16 -8.86
CA MET A 377 11.75 -6.45 -7.71
C MET A 377 12.45 -7.79 -7.79
N ARG A 378 11.86 -8.81 -8.41
CA ARG A 378 12.51 -10.11 -8.57
C ARG A 378 13.75 -10.04 -9.45
N THR A 379 13.88 -8.98 -10.25
CA THR A 379 15.02 -8.79 -11.15
C THR A 379 16.22 -8.12 -10.46
N TYR A 380 16.04 -7.61 -9.24
CA TYR A 380 17.06 -6.89 -8.50
C TYR A 380 17.61 -7.71 -7.34
N ASP A 381 18.91 -8.00 -7.38
CA ASP A 381 19.65 -8.60 -6.25
C ASP A 381 19.76 -7.61 -5.06
N LYS A 382 19.69 -6.30 -5.35
CA LYS A 382 19.66 -5.20 -4.38
C LYS A 382 18.84 -4.04 -4.94
N ILE A 383 18.15 -3.34 -4.05
CA ILE A 383 17.42 -2.11 -4.37
C ILE A 383 18.04 -0.89 -3.69
N ASP A 384 18.13 0.22 -4.40
CA ASP A 384 18.45 1.51 -3.81
C ASP A 384 17.19 2.31 -3.42
N ALA A 385 17.37 3.39 -2.66
CA ALA A 385 16.26 4.23 -2.20
C ALA A 385 15.41 4.78 -3.36
N ARG A 386 16.03 5.10 -4.50
CA ARG A 386 15.34 5.67 -5.65
C ARG A 386 14.46 4.63 -6.32
N GLN A 387 15.01 3.46 -6.59
CA GLN A 387 14.28 2.34 -7.15
C GLN A 387 13.10 1.93 -6.26
N PHE A 388 13.29 1.93 -4.93
CA PHE A 388 12.22 1.63 -4.00
C PHE A 388 11.09 2.67 -4.06
N ARG A 389 11.43 3.97 -4.13
CA ARG A 389 10.45 5.04 -4.32
C ARG A 389 9.72 4.92 -5.67
N ASP A 390 10.45 4.70 -6.76
CA ASP A 390 9.86 4.60 -8.11
C ASP A 390 8.83 3.46 -8.16
N MET A 391 9.12 2.35 -7.50
CA MET A 391 8.20 1.24 -7.37
C MET A 391 6.97 1.57 -6.52
N LEU A 392 7.12 2.24 -5.37
CA LEU A 392 5.96 2.71 -4.59
C LEU A 392 5.08 3.64 -5.42
N ALA A 393 5.70 4.53 -6.22
CA ALA A 393 4.99 5.43 -7.13
C ALA A 393 4.24 4.67 -8.24
N ASP A 394 4.85 3.64 -8.81
CA ASP A 394 4.20 2.80 -9.82
C ASP A 394 3.01 2.03 -9.21
N VAL A 395 3.16 1.48 -8.00
CA VAL A 395 2.09 0.81 -7.26
C VAL A 395 0.92 1.76 -6.98
N ALA A 396 1.20 2.97 -6.46
CA ALA A 396 0.19 3.98 -6.23
C ALA A 396 -0.53 4.37 -7.54
N GLN A 397 0.22 4.61 -8.61
CA GLN A 397 -0.36 5.01 -9.89
C GLN A 397 -1.26 3.92 -10.50
N CYS A 398 -0.88 2.65 -10.35
CA CYS A 398 -1.67 1.51 -10.79
C CYS A 398 -3.06 1.49 -10.14
N GLY A 399 -3.12 1.63 -8.81
CA GLY A 399 -4.38 1.60 -8.12
C GLY A 399 -5.19 2.89 -8.26
N LEU A 400 -4.56 4.07 -8.40
CA LEU A 400 -5.29 5.31 -8.75
C LEU A 400 -5.98 5.19 -10.10
N THR A 401 -5.27 4.69 -11.12
CA THR A 401 -5.84 4.50 -12.47
C THR A 401 -6.98 3.48 -12.47
N ALA A 402 -6.84 2.40 -11.69
CA ALA A 402 -7.92 1.43 -11.50
C ALA A 402 -9.09 1.98 -10.68
N GLY A 403 -8.81 2.88 -9.75
CA GLY A 403 -9.75 3.51 -8.81
C GLY A 403 -10.50 4.71 -9.38
N GLN A 404 -10.11 5.25 -10.55
CA GLN A 404 -10.71 6.43 -11.22
C GLN A 404 -12.25 6.37 -11.45
N LEU A 405 -12.88 5.25 -11.15
CA LEU A 405 -14.33 5.11 -11.03
C LEU A 405 -14.73 5.16 -9.54
N VAL A 406 -14.42 6.26 -8.82
CA VAL A 406 -14.74 6.42 -7.38
C VAL A 406 -16.26 6.47 -7.13
N ASN A 407 -17.05 6.75 -8.18
CA ASN A 407 -18.51 6.51 -8.21
C ASN A 407 -18.91 5.03 -8.32
N GLY A 408 -17.95 4.11 -8.26
CA GLY A 408 -18.10 2.67 -8.50
C GLY A 408 -17.94 1.83 -7.23
N SER A 409 -18.33 0.56 -7.34
CA SER A 409 -18.35 -0.51 -6.32
C SER A 409 -17.25 -0.43 -5.24
N ALA A 410 -17.52 -0.97 -4.05
CA ALA A 410 -16.58 -1.09 -2.91
C ALA A 410 -15.13 -1.47 -3.30
N ARG A 411 -14.97 -2.28 -4.34
CA ARG A 411 -13.69 -2.62 -4.98
C ARG A 411 -12.86 -1.40 -5.43
N ASN A 412 -13.46 -0.46 -6.15
CA ASN A 412 -12.71 0.68 -6.71
C ASN A 412 -12.23 1.60 -5.60
N ARG A 413 -13.05 1.78 -4.56
CA ARG A 413 -12.69 2.49 -3.35
C ARG A 413 -11.55 1.83 -2.61
N ALA A 414 -11.56 0.50 -2.44
CA ALA A 414 -10.44 -0.21 -1.80
C ALA A 414 -9.11 0.03 -2.55
N LEU A 415 -9.12 -0.04 -3.88
CA LEU A 415 -7.94 0.24 -4.71
C LEU A 415 -7.51 1.71 -4.62
N HIS A 416 -8.46 2.63 -4.64
CA HIS A 416 -8.19 4.06 -4.51
C HIS A 416 -7.55 4.39 -3.16
N ARG A 417 -8.16 3.95 -2.05
CA ARG A 417 -7.62 4.13 -0.69
C ARG A 417 -6.21 3.57 -0.54
N MET A 418 -5.97 2.34 -1.00
CA MET A 418 -4.62 1.75 -0.98
C MET A 418 -3.62 2.64 -1.72
N SER A 419 -4.03 3.19 -2.86
CA SER A 419 -3.14 4.00 -3.69
C SER A 419 -2.81 5.35 -3.07
N VAL A 420 -3.81 6.00 -2.48
CA VAL A 420 -3.62 7.23 -1.71
C VAL A 420 -2.70 6.95 -0.53
N ALA A 421 -2.92 5.87 0.21
CA ALA A 421 -2.05 5.45 1.30
C ALA A 421 -0.60 5.20 0.85
N VAL A 422 -0.39 4.48 -0.26
CA VAL A 422 0.95 4.24 -0.82
C VAL A 422 1.61 5.53 -1.33
N SER A 423 0.85 6.46 -1.92
CA SER A 423 1.42 7.76 -2.35
C SER A 423 1.96 8.59 -1.20
N LEU A 424 1.42 8.46 0.02
CA LEU A 424 2.01 9.13 1.18
C LEU A 424 3.43 8.64 1.47
N PHE A 425 3.71 7.37 1.17
CA PHE A 425 5.05 6.81 1.34
C PHE A 425 6.03 7.32 0.30
N THR A 426 5.59 7.68 -0.91
CA THR A 426 6.51 8.22 -1.94
C THR A 426 7.08 9.57 -1.55
N ASP A 427 6.33 10.33 -0.76
CA ASP A 427 6.66 11.70 -0.34
C ASP A 427 7.43 11.75 0.98
N LEU A 428 7.79 10.60 1.55
CA LEU A 428 8.59 10.54 2.77
C LEU A 428 10.05 10.95 2.53
N PRO A 429 10.74 11.49 3.57
CA PRO A 429 12.15 11.82 3.53
C PRO A 429 13.04 10.70 2.96
N ASP A 430 14.02 11.08 2.13
CA ASP A 430 14.98 10.15 1.50
C ASP A 430 15.67 9.21 2.51
N ALA A 431 15.93 9.71 3.72
CA ALA A 431 16.56 8.91 4.78
C ALA A 431 15.68 7.73 5.23
N LEU A 432 14.36 7.93 5.35
CA LEU A 432 13.42 6.87 5.70
C LEU A 432 13.31 5.85 4.57
N ILE A 433 13.21 6.33 3.33
CA ILE A 433 13.19 5.46 2.14
C ILE A 433 14.50 4.64 2.04
N ALA A 434 15.64 5.25 2.30
CA ALA A 434 16.92 4.57 2.32
C ALA A 434 17.02 3.52 3.42
N ASN A 435 16.44 3.78 4.60
CA ASN A 435 16.36 2.78 5.67
C ASN A 435 15.52 1.57 5.26
N ALA A 436 14.35 1.78 4.63
CA ALA A 436 13.53 0.69 4.11
C ALA A 436 14.25 -0.12 3.02
N ALA A 437 14.91 0.54 2.06
CA ALA A 437 15.73 -0.13 1.05
C ALA A 437 16.91 -0.91 1.67
N GLY A 438 17.51 -0.36 2.73
CA GLY A 438 18.57 -1.03 3.51
C GLY A 438 18.06 -2.30 4.21
N ALA A 439 16.96 -2.19 4.96
CA ALA A 439 16.30 -3.31 5.63
C ALA A 439 15.94 -4.42 4.63
N TRP A 440 15.36 -4.04 3.50
CA TRP A 440 15.06 -4.96 2.41
C TRP A 440 16.27 -5.75 1.91
N ASN A 441 17.38 -5.04 1.62
CA ASN A 441 18.61 -5.67 1.13
C ASN A 441 19.23 -6.61 2.17
N GLU A 442 19.08 -6.32 3.46
CA GLU A 442 19.54 -7.19 4.55
C GLU A 442 18.74 -8.50 4.60
N VAL A 443 17.42 -8.42 4.39
CA VAL A 443 16.52 -9.58 4.45
C VAL A 443 16.69 -10.51 3.26
N ILE A 444 16.80 -9.98 2.03
CA ILE A 444 16.97 -10.82 0.82
C ILE A 444 18.34 -11.50 0.79
N GLY A 445 19.40 -10.82 1.23
CA GLY A 445 20.76 -11.33 1.07
C GLY A 445 21.16 -12.48 2.00
N ASN A 446 20.42 -12.70 3.10
CA ASN A 446 20.90 -13.51 4.23
C ASN A 446 20.01 -14.69 4.64
N ASN A 447 18.81 -14.86 4.05
CA ASN A 447 17.79 -15.78 4.58
C ASN A 447 17.45 -16.94 3.64
N HIS A 448 18.49 -17.69 3.24
CA HIS A 448 18.34 -18.97 2.56
C HIS A 448 18.47 -20.10 3.57
N LEU A 449 17.37 -20.77 3.88
CA LEU A 449 17.33 -21.87 4.82
C LEU A 449 17.11 -23.18 4.09
N LYS A 450 17.88 -24.21 4.45
CA LYS A 450 17.75 -25.53 3.86
C LYS A 450 17.54 -26.57 4.95
N PHE A 451 16.52 -27.39 4.75
CA PHE A 451 16.26 -28.59 5.54
C PHE A 451 16.52 -29.83 4.70
N ALA A 452 17.28 -30.77 5.24
CA ALA A 452 17.56 -32.06 4.63
C ALA A 452 16.88 -33.16 5.47
N LEU A 453 15.90 -33.82 4.87
CA LEU A 453 15.27 -35.01 5.41
C LEU A 453 16.06 -36.23 4.95
N THR A 454 16.37 -37.13 5.89
CA THR A 454 16.96 -38.44 5.59
C THR A 454 16.29 -39.52 6.42
N SER A 455 16.19 -40.71 5.85
CA SER A 455 15.63 -41.89 6.49
C SER A 455 16.67 -43.01 6.55
N THR A 456 16.76 -43.66 7.71
CA THR A 456 17.45 -44.93 7.86
C THR A 456 16.44 -45.99 8.24
N THR A 457 16.33 -47.04 7.43
CA THR A 457 15.56 -48.22 7.82
C THR A 457 16.34 -48.92 8.92
N SER A 458 15.72 -49.08 10.09
CA SER A 458 16.30 -49.92 11.13
C SER A 458 16.34 -51.35 10.59
N ASP A 459 17.52 -51.82 10.20
CA ASP A 459 17.76 -53.23 9.88
C ASP A 459 17.30 -54.06 11.08
N LEU A 460 16.12 -54.66 10.97
CA LEU A 460 15.67 -55.73 11.85
C LEU A 460 16.73 -56.83 11.75
N LYS A 461 17.67 -56.82 12.69
CA LYS A 461 18.74 -57.81 12.84
C LYS A 461 18.18 -59.19 12.60
N ALA A 462 18.72 -59.83 11.56
CA ALA A 462 18.40 -61.16 11.08
C ALA A 462 18.14 -62.16 12.22
N SER A 463 16.92 -62.73 12.25
CA SER A 463 16.70 -64.02 12.87
C SER A 463 17.42 -65.07 12.03
N VAL A 464 18.62 -65.46 12.48
CA VAL A 464 19.39 -66.59 11.95
C VAL A 464 18.49 -67.84 11.97
N PRO A 465 18.20 -68.49 10.84
CA PRO A 465 17.55 -69.78 10.86
C PRO A 465 18.55 -70.82 11.36
N VAL A 466 18.23 -71.45 12.50
CA VAL A 466 18.88 -72.69 12.93
C VAL A 466 18.49 -73.77 11.92
N ALA A 467 19.46 -74.25 11.15
CA ALA A 467 19.28 -75.37 10.24
C ALA A 467 19.16 -76.70 11.02
N PRO A 468 18.38 -77.68 10.52
CA PRO A 468 18.23 -79.00 11.13
C PRO A 468 19.49 -79.88 11.06
#